data_AF-A0A2X1N3E0-F1
#
_entry.id   AF-A0A2X1N3E0-F1
#
_cell.length_a   1.000
_cell.length_b   1.000
_cell.length_c   1.000
_cell.angle_alpha   90.00
_cell.angle_beta   90.00
_cell.angle_gamma   90.00
#
_symmetry.space_group_name_H-M   'P 1'
#
loop_
_entity.id
_entity.type
_entity.pdbx_description
1 polymer ?
#
loop_
_entity_poly.entity_id
_entity_poly.type
_entity_poly.pdbx_seq_one_letter_code
_entity_poly.pdbx_strand_id
1 'polypeptide(L)' 'MIPCPHSAETVEYGQIQGTIDNFQEINVQNQLINAPASVLAPSDVDIPLQLKGISVDQLGFVRIHDIQPVMQ' A
#
# COMPACT_ATOMS: atom_id res chain seq x y z
N MET A 1 -19.87 -14.91 9.21
CA MET A 1 -19.38 -14.06 8.11
C MET A 1 -18.76 -12.81 8.74
N ILE A 2 -17.50 -12.48 8.42
CA ILE A 2 -16.83 -11.29 8.96
C ILE A 2 -16.62 -10.32 7.79
N PRO A 3 -17.40 -9.23 7.70
CA PRO A 3 -17.17 -8.18 6.70
C PRO A 3 -15.88 -7.40 7.00
N CYS A 4 -15.21 -6.89 5.97
CA CYS A 4 -14.04 -6.03 6.13
C CYS A 4 -14.49 -4.57 6.30
N PRO A 5 -14.19 -3.89 7.41
CA PRO A 5 -14.55 -2.49 7.61
C PRO A 5 -13.73 -1.57 6.70
N HIS A 6 -14.17 -0.32 6.56
CA HIS A 6 -13.40 0.71 5.87
C HIS A 6 -12.04 0.87 6.56
N SER A 7 -10.94 0.90 5.79
CA SER A 7 -9.59 1.13 6.33
C SER A 7 -8.89 2.28 5.62
N ALA A 8 -7.99 2.94 6.34
CA ALA A 8 -7.01 3.88 5.82
C ALA A 8 -5.64 3.25 6.00
N GLU A 9 -4.82 3.30 4.96
CA GLU A 9 -3.55 2.57 4.90
C GLU A 9 -2.49 3.49 4.28
N THR A 10 -1.26 3.37 4.77
CA THR A 10 -0.12 4.09 4.19
C THR A 10 0.61 3.16 3.24
N VAL A 11 0.73 3.59 1.99
CA VAL A 11 1.52 2.92 0.96
C VAL A 11 2.82 3.68 0.78
N GLU A 12 3.92 3.00 1.03
CA GLU A 12 5.26 3.48 0.72
C GLU A 12 5.80 2.77 -0.50
N TYR A 13 6.45 3.50 -1.40
CA TYR A 13 7.01 2.93 -2.61
C TYR A 13 8.30 3.65 -3.00
N GLY A 14 9.21 2.92 -3.60
CA GLY A 14 10.52 3.44 -3.94
C GLY A 14 11.42 2.38 -4.56
N GLN A 15 12.72 2.65 -4.50
CA GLN A 15 13.76 1.76 -4.99
C GLN A 15 14.47 1.07 -3.83
N ILE A 16 14.96 -0.14 -4.08
CA ILE A 16 15.86 -0.84 -3.17
C ILE A 16 17.24 -0.86 -3.82
N GLN A 17 18.25 -0.37 -3.10
CA GLN A 17 19.65 -0.46 -3.51
C GLN A 17 20.43 -1.30 -2.50
N GLY A 18 21.24 -2.23 -2.99
CA GLY A 18 22.06 -3.11 -2.16
C GLY A 18 21.79 -4.59 -2.43
N THR A 19 22.03 -5.42 -1.42
CA THR A 19 21.79 -6.87 -1.44
C THR A 19 20.69 -7.26 -0.47
N ILE A 20 20.25 -8.52 -0.51
CA ILE A 20 19.24 -9.03 0.43
C ILE A 20 19.71 -8.89 1.88
N ASP A 21 21.00 -9.06 2.14
CA ASP A 21 21.57 -8.95 3.48
C ASP A 21 21.75 -7.49 3.95
N ASN A 22 21.96 -6.55 3.02
CA ASN A 22 22.18 -5.14 3.32
C ASN A 22 21.58 -4.28 2.19
N PHE A 23 20.37 -3.77 2.43
CA PHE A 23 19.68 -2.90 1.51
C PHE A 23 19.37 -1.53 2.12
N GLN A 24 19.17 -0.55 1.27
CA GLN A 24 18.67 0.78 1.60
C GLN A 24 17.46 1.09 0.71
N GLU A 25 16.41 1.63 1.32
CA GLU A 25 15.26 2.17 0.62
C GLU A 25 15.60 3.59 0.16
N ILE A 26 15.62 3.83 -1.14
CA ILE A 26 15.97 5.13 -1.72
C ILE A 26 14.80 5.68 -2.54
N ASN A 27 14.73 7.00 -2.64
CA ASN A 27 13.66 7.72 -3.36
C ASN A 27 12.24 7.33 -2.88
N VAL A 28 12.11 7.03 -1.59
CA VAL A 28 10.83 6.59 -1.00
C VAL A 28 9.82 7.73 -1.03
N GLN A 29 8.62 7.42 -1.51
CA GLN A 29 7.44 8.25 -1.45
C GLN A 29 6.37 7.54 -0.65
N ASN A 30 5.47 8.30 -0.02
CA ASN A 30 4.32 7.76 0.68
C ASN A 30 3.02 8.27 0.06
N GLN A 31 1.98 7.46 0.18
CA GLN A 31 0.64 7.77 -0.28
C GLN A 31 -0.36 7.14 0.68
N LEU A 32 -1.28 7.95 1.20
CA LEU A 32 -2.43 7.44 1.94
C LEU A 32 -3.46 6.88 0.95
N ILE A 33 -3.98 5.68 1.24
CA ILE A 33 -5.09 5.07 0.51
C ILE A 33 -6.25 4.79 1.46
N ASN A 34 -7.45 4.79 0.89
CA ASN A 34 -8.68 4.46 1.60
C ASN A 34 -9.31 3.24 0.94
N ALA A 35 -9.43 2.17 1.70
CA ALA A 35 -10.11 0.95 1.27
C ALA A 35 -11.59 1.03 1.64
N PRO A 36 -12.51 0.89 0.66
CA PRO A 36 -13.93 0.83 0.95
C PRO A 36 -14.26 -0.42 1.77
N ALA A 37 -15.29 -0.32 2.62
CA ALA A 37 -15.78 -1.45 3.39
C ALA A 37 -16.33 -2.55 2.45
N SER A 38 -15.97 -3.79 2.70
CA SER A 38 -16.52 -4.95 2.01
C SER A 38 -17.53 -5.67 2.90
N VAL A 39 -18.77 -5.70 2.43
CA VAL A 39 -19.90 -6.30 3.16
C VAL A 39 -20.08 -7.79 2.79
N LEU A 40 -19.43 -8.26 1.73
CA LEU A 40 -19.53 -9.62 1.22
C LEU A 40 -18.40 -10.52 1.75
N ALA A 41 -18.70 -11.81 1.89
CA ALA A 41 -17.73 -12.84 2.27
C ALA A 41 -17.53 -13.82 1.10
N PRO A 42 -16.28 -14.14 0.72
CA PRO A 42 -15.02 -13.52 1.15
C PRO A 42 -14.97 -12.04 0.77
N SER A 43 -14.26 -11.25 1.56
CA SER A 43 -14.06 -9.82 1.30
C SER A 43 -12.93 -9.66 0.30
N ASP A 44 -13.25 -9.13 -0.87
CA ASP A 44 -12.30 -8.73 -1.91
C ASP A 44 -12.57 -7.26 -2.29
N VAL A 45 -11.52 -6.47 -2.43
CA VAL A 45 -11.58 -5.03 -2.72
C VAL A 45 -10.40 -4.64 -3.63
N ASP A 46 -10.71 -4.19 -4.83
CA ASP A 46 -9.74 -3.62 -5.76
C ASP A 46 -9.58 -2.10 -5.54
N ILE A 47 -8.36 -1.62 -5.32
CA ILE A 47 -8.04 -0.19 -5.16
C ILE A 47 -6.94 0.19 -6.15
N PRO A 48 -7.19 1.12 -7.10
CA PRO A 48 -6.16 1.56 -8.02
C PRO A 48 -5.10 2.41 -7.29
N LEU A 49 -3.85 1.93 -7.30
CA LEU A 49 -2.70 2.67 -6.77
C LEU A 49 -2.07 3.55 -7.87
N GLN A 50 -2.05 4.86 -7.64
CA GLN A 50 -1.42 5.84 -8.54
C GLN A 50 -0.08 6.32 -7.98
N LEU A 51 0.98 5.54 -8.24
CA LEU A 51 2.33 5.87 -7.79
C LEU A 51 2.87 7.07 -8.58
N LYS A 52 3.09 8.20 -7.91
CA LYS A 52 3.55 9.45 -8.53
C LYS A 52 5.06 9.60 -8.38
N GLY A 53 5.71 10.13 -9.41
CA GLY A 53 7.14 10.46 -9.36
C GLY A 53 8.08 9.25 -9.47
N ILE A 54 7.56 8.06 -9.76
CA ILE A 54 8.34 6.86 -10.06
C ILE A 54 7.80 6.19 -11.32
N SER A 55 8.69 5.71 -12.18
CA SER A 55 8.31 4.88 -13.33
C SER A 55 8.26 3.40 -12.93
N VAL A 56 7.49 2.59 -13.66
CA VAL A 56 7.33 1.16 -13.35
C VAL A 56 8.66 0.41 -13.40
N ASP A 57 9.56 0.79 -14.32
CA ASP A 57 10.92 0.25 -14.43
C ASP A 57 11.83 0.61 -13.26
N GLN A 58 11.53 1.69 -12.53
CA GLN A 58 12.25 2.13 -11.35
C GLN A 58 11.60 1.65 -10.05
N LEU A 59 10.44 1.00 -10.10
CA LEU A 59 9.76 0.55 -8.88
C LEU A 59 10.46 -0.67 -8.30
N GLY A 60 11.12 -0.51 -7.16
CA GLY A 60 11.81 -1.59 -6.45
C GLY A 60 10.94 -2.25 -5.39
N PHE A 61 10.06 -1.48 -4.73
CA PHE A 61 9.15 -2.01 -3.72
C PHE A 61 7.86 -1.20 -3.60
N VAL A 62 6.83 -1.86 -3.08
CA VAL A 62 5.62 -1.26 -2.54
C VAL A 62 5.36 -1.92 -1.19
N ARG A 63 5.30 -1.11 -0.12
CA ARG A 63 5.02 -1.54 1.25
C ARG A 63 3.72 -0.89 1.69
N ILE A 64 2.74 -1.71 2.05
CA ILE A 64 1.49 -1.24 2.66
C ILE A 64 1.59 -1.47 4.16
N HIS A 65 1.40 -0.44 4.96
CA HIS A 65 1.50 -0.50 6.41
C HIS A 65 0.55 0.51 7.08
N ASP A 66 0.56 0.54 8.41
CA ASP A 66 -0.29 1.43 9.22
C ASP A 66 -1.77 1.37 8.81
N ILE A 67 -2.31 0.15 8.80
CA ILE A 67 -3.70 -0.12 8.46
C ILE A 67 -4.57 0.24 9.67
N GLN A 68 -5.33 1.31 9.55
CA GLN A 68 -6.22 1.82 10.59
C GLN A 68 -7.68 1.69 10.15
N PRO A 69 -8.59 1.13 10.98
CA PRO A 69 -10.01 1.15 10.68
C PRO A 69 -10.52 2.59 10.70
N VAL A 70 -11.31 2.98 9.71
CA VAL A 70 -11.94 4.30 9.64
C VAL A 70 -13.39 4.16 10.05
N MET A 71 -13.77 4.78 11.16
CA MET A 71 -15.17 4.90 11.54
C MET A 71 -15.82 6.00 10.70
N GLN A 72 -16.89 5.65 10.00
CA GLN A 72 -17.68 6.58 9.18
C GLN A 72 -18.66 7.37 10.04
#